data_AF-A0ABD5I501-F1
#
_entry.id   AF-A0ABD5I501-F1
#
_cell.length_a   1.000
_cell.length_b   1.000
_cell.length_c   1.000
_cell.angle_alpha   90.00
_cell.angle_beta   90.00
_cell.angle_gamma   90.00
#
_symmetry.space_group_name_H-M   'P 1'
#
loop_
_entity.id
_entity.type
_entity.pdbx_description
1 polymer ?
#
loop_
_entity_poly.entity_id
_entity_poly.type
_entity_poly.pdbx_seq_one_letter_code
_entity_poly.pdbx_strand_id
1 'polypeptide(L)'
;MKALKISLTVVVELALIYLFSLLVGWSFIETFFLGSLGIFGTIWLIALNVNQNANIDHTIYKTGEVKPFHMTWSPYTVGAASLTAFSFIITAIYYLPYFL
;
A
#
# COMPACT_ATOMS: atom_id res chain seq x y z
N MET A 1 17.30 12.59 2.15
CA MET A 1 16.89 11.70 1.02
C MET A 1 15.73 10.77 1.36
N LYS A 2 15.79 9.92 2.40
CA LYS A 2 14.70 8.97 2.71
C LYS A 2 13.36 9.64 3.06
N ALA A 3 13.36 10.62 3.98
CA ALA A 3 12.16 11.36 4.36
C ALA A 3 11.49 12.05 3.16
N LEU A 4 12.29 12.71 2.29
CA LEU A 4 11.79 13.32 1.07
C LEU A 4 11.06 12.31 0.15
N LYS A 5 11.61 11.11 -0.02
CA LYS A 5 10.97 10.05 -0.82
C LYS A 5 9.65 9.59 -0.19
N ILE A 6 9.62 9.43 1.13
CA ILE A 6 8.39 9.08 1.86
C ILE A 6 7.34 10.16 1.66
N SER A 7 7.68 11.42 1.93
CA SER A 7 6.76 12.56 1.77
C SER A 7 6.23 12.68 0.34
N LEU A 8 7.10 12.53 -0.66
CA LEU A 8 6.69 12.56 -2.07
C LEU A 8 5.73 11.41 -2.40
N THR A 9 6.00 10.21 -1.91
CA THR A 9 5.11 9.04 -2.09
C THR A 9 3.73 9.33 -1.55
N VAL A 10 3.66 9.82 -0.31
CA VAL A 10 2.38 10.17 0.35
C VAL A 10 1.62 11.23 -0.44
N VAL A 11 2.30 12.28 -0.91
CA VAL A 11 1.65 13.35 -1.68
C VAL A 11 1.10 12.82 -3.01
N VAL A 12 1.87 12.00 -3.73
CA VAL A 12 1.45 11.43 -5.02
C VAL A 12 0.27 10.47 -4.82
N GLU A 13 0.34 9.57 -3.84
CA GLU A 13 -0.76 8.64 -3.56
C GLU A 13 -2.03 9.38 -3.14
N LEU A 14 -1.92 10.37 -2.26
CA LEU A 14 -3.06 11.18 -1.83
C LEU A 14 -3.71 11.92 -3.02
N ALA A 15 -2.90 12.47 -3.93
CA ALA A 15 -3.39 13.13 -5.14
C ALA A 15 -4.11 12.14 -6.07
N LEU A 16 -3.57 10.95 -6.29
CA LEU A 16 -4.20 9.91 -7.10
C LEU A 16 -5.55 9.47 -6.51
N ILE A 17 -5.59 9.23 -5.20
CA ILE A 17 -6.80 8.86 -4.47
C ILE A 17 -7.86 9.96 -4.57
N TYR A 18 -7.46 11.23 -4.39
CA TYR A 18 -8.35 12.37 -4.49
C TYR A 18 -8.93 12.51 -5.91
N LEU A 19 -8.09 12.41 -6.94
CA LEU A 19 -8.55 12.44 -8.33
C LEU A 19 -9.50 11.28 -8.63
N PHE A 20 -9.20 10.07 -8.15
CA PHE A 20 -10.10 8.92 -8.29
C PHE A 20 -11.45 9.18 -7.62
N SER A 21 -11.48 9.73 -6.40
CA SER A 21 -12.71 10.09 -5.70
C SER A 21 -13.58 11.04 -6.54
N LEU A 22 -12.97 12.07 -7.15
CA LEU A 22 -13.67 13.00 -8.04
C LEU A 22 -14.23 12.31 -9.29
N LEU A 23 -13.47 11.41 -9.91
CA LEU A 23 -13.87 10.73 -11.15
C LEU A 23 -15.02 9.74 -10.94
N VAL A 24 -15.02 9.03 -9.81
CA VAL A 24 -16.05 8.01 -9.52
C VAL A 24 -17.26 8.62 -8.78
N GLY A 25 -17.11 9.82 -8.20
CA GLY A 25 -18.16 10.47 -7.42
C GLY A 25 -18.34 9.84 -6.03
N TRP A 26 -17.34 9.09 -5.55
CA TRP A 26 -17.35 8.50 -4.21
C TRP A 26 -16.91 9.54 -3.17
N SER A 27 -17.36 9.37 -1.93
CA SER A 27 -16.90 10.25 -0.86
C SER A 27 -15.38 10.13 -0.70
N PHE A 28 -14.74 11.25 -0.38
CA PHE A 28 -13.30 11.24 -0.19
C PHE A 28 -12.89 10.32 0.96
N ILE A 29 -13.66 10.26 2.06
CA ILE A 29 -13.34 9.42 3.22
C ILE A 29 -13.36 7.92 2.87
N GLU A 30 -14.37 7.46 2.12
CA GLU A 30 -14.44 6.07 1.67
C GLU A 30 -13.29 5.74 0.72
N THR A 31 -13.07 6.62 -0.25
CA THR A 31 -11.99 6.46 -1.23
C THR A 31 -10.61 6.53 -0.58
N PHE A 32 -10.46 7.33 0.47
CA PHE A 32 -9.19 7.55 1.13
C PHE A 32 -8.68 6.28 1.81
N PHE A 33 -9.54 5.63 2.60
CA PHE A 33 -9.18 4.35 3.21
C PHE A 33 -9.03 3.25 2.17
N LEU A 34 -10.03 3.04 1.30
CA LEU A 34 -10.00 1.94 0.33
C LEU A 34 -8.90 2.11 -0.72
N GLY A 35 -8.65 3.34 -1.16
CA GLY A 35 -7.62 3.67 -2.14
C GLY A 35 -6.21 3.48 -1.59
N SER A 36 -5.94 3.97 -0.36
CA SER A 36 -4.63 3.75 0.28
C SER A 36 -4.38 2.26 0.58
N LEU A 37 -5.39 1.55 1.10
CA LEU A 37 -5.33 0.10 1.31
C LEU A 37 -5.12 -0.65 -0.01
N GLY A 38 -5.80 -0.25 -1.07
CA GLY A 38 -5.66 -0.81 -2.41
C GLY A 38 -4.23 -0.67 -2.95
N ILE A 39 -3.67 0.55 -2.89
CA ILE A 39 -2.29 0.81 -3.34
C ILE A 39 -1.29 -0.04 -2.55
N PHE A 40 -1.34 0.01 -1.22
CA PHE A 40 -0.42 -0.77 -0.39
C PHE A 40 -0.60 -2.28 -0.59
N GLY A 41 -1.85 -2.75 -0.66
CA GLY A 41 -2.19 -4.14 -0.91
C GLY A 41 -1.67 -4.64 -2.26
N THR A 42 -1.81 -3.85 -3.33
CA THR A 42 -1.25 -4.18 -4.65
C THR A 42 0.27 -4.28 -4.61
N ILE A 43 0.95 -3.33 -3.97
CA ILE A 43 2.41 -3.37 -3.81
C ILE A 43 2.84 -4.66 -3.07
N TRP A 44 2.13 -5.00 -2.01
CA TRP A 44 2.40 -6.21 -1.22
C TRP A 44 2.18 -7.49 -2.04
N LEU A 45 1.08 -7.59 -2.79
CA LEU A 45 0.76 -8.74 -3.64
C LEU A 45 1.76 -8.93 -4.77
N ILE A 46 2.22 -7.83 -5.40
CA ILE A 46 3.27 -7.87 -6.42
C ILE A 46 4.57 -8.42 -5.81
N ALA A 47 4.96 -7.93 -4.63
CA ALA A 47 6.16 -8.41 -3.95
C ALA A 47 6.07 -9.90 -3.59
N LEU A 48 4.90 -10.37 -3.13
CA LEU A 48 4.65 -11.78 -2.85
C LEU A 48 4.80 -12.63 -4.12
N ASN A 49 4.18 -12.21 -5.22
CA ASN A 49 4.25 -12.92 -6.49
C ASN A 49 5.70 -13.03 -7.00
N VAL A 50 6.47 -11.94 -6.93
CA VAL A 50 7.90 -11.96 -7.29
C VAL A 50 8.68 -12.97 -6.43
N ASN A 51 8.45 -12.99 -5.12
CA ASN A 51 9.09 -13.96 -4.23
C ASN A 51 8.70 -15.42 -4.56
N GLN A 52 7.43 -15.66 -4.87
CA GLN A 52 6.95 -16.99 -5.25
C GLN A 52 7.59 -17.46 -6.56
N ASN A 53 7.66 -16.61 -7.59
CA ASN A 53 8.29 -16.96 -8.86
C ASN A 53 9.79 -17.24 -8.70
N ALA A 54 10.50 -16.42 -7.92
CA ALA A 54 11.92 -16.67 -7.64
C ALA A 54 12.14 -18.03 -6.93
N ASN A 55 11.26 -18.39 -5.99
CA ASN A 55 11.33 -19.70 -5.34
C ASN A 55 11.04 -20.86 -6.31
N ILE A 56 10.07 -20.71 -7.21
CA ILE A 56 9.79 -21.69 -8.26
C ILE A 56 11.03 -21.87 -9.14
N ASP A 57 11.65 -20.78 -9.58
CA ASP A 57 12.87 -20.82 -10.40
C ASP A 57 14.04 -21.50 -9.65
N HIS A 58 14.24 -21.19 -8.37
CA HIS A 58 15.25 -21.84 -7.53
C HIS A 58 15.05 -23.35 -7.45
N THR A 59 13.79 -23.82 -7.37
CA THR A 59 13.48 -25.26 -7.32
C THR A 59 13.66 -25.96 -8.67
N ILE A 60 13.23 -25.34 -9.76
CA ILE A 60 13.30 -25.93 -11.11
C ILE A 60 14.75 -25.97 -11.62
N TYR A 61 15.46 -24.84 -11.51
CA TYR A 61 16.78 -24.67 -12.11
C TYR A 61 17.93 -24.89 -11.11
N LYS A 62 17.62 -25.18 -9.83
CA LYS A 62 18.62 -25.35 -8.75
C LYS A 62 19.56 -24.14 -8.63
N THR A 63 19.03 -22.94 -8.89
CA THR A 63 19.78 -21.69 -8.96
C THR A 63 20.00 -21.02 -7.61
N GLY A 64 19.35 -21.51 -6.54
CA GLY A 64 19.47 -20.93 -5.20
C GLY A 64 18.63 -21.63 -4.14
N GLU A 65 18.53 -21.00 -2.98
CA GLU A 65 17.73 -21.47 -1.83
C GLU A 65 16.31 -20.90 -1.88
N VAL A 66 15.32 -21.72 -1.49
CA VAL A 66 13.93 -21.28 -1.30
C VAL A 66 13.84 -20.44 -0.04
N LYS A 67 13.27 -19.23 -0.14
CA LYS A 67 13.15 -18.29 0.99
C LYS A 67 11.70 -17.92 1.28
N PRO A 68 11.30 -17.83 2.57
CA PRO A 68 9.99 -17.33 2.93
C PRO A 68 9.84 -15.87 2.50
N PHE A 69 8.61 -15.47 2.17
CA PHE A 69 8.34 -14.09 1.78
C PHE A 69 8.70 -13.12 2.90
N HIS A 70 9.51 -12.12 2.57
CA HIS A 70 9.85 -11.01 3.44
C HIS A 70 9.65 -9.71 2.67
N MET A 71 8.75 -8.87 3.14
CA MET A 71 8.47 -7.57 2.51
C MET A 71 9.66 -6.61 2.70
N THR A 72 10.23 -6.12 1.61
CA THR A 72 11.32 -5.13 1.68
C THR A 72 10.78 -3.75 2.02
N TRP A 73 11.19 -3.19 3.16
CA TRP A 73 10.79 -1.86 3.62
C TRP A 73 11.64 -0.75 3.00
N SER A 74 11.29 -0.37 1.78
CA SER A 74 11.81 0.82 1.11
C SER A 74 11.11 2.11 1.58
N PRO A 75 11.66 3.30 1.31
CA PRO A 75 10.96 4.55 1.56
C PRO A 75 9.56 4.64 0.93
N TYR A 76 9.34 4.01 -0.23
CA TYR A 76 8.05 4.04 -0.92
C TYR A 76 7.02 3.15 -0.21
N THR A 77 7.41 1.92 0.13
CA THR A 77 6.54 0.98 0.87
C THR A 77 6.21 1.49 2.27
N VAL A 78 7.16 2.18 2.91
CA VAL A 78 6.92 2.86 4.19
C VAL A 78 5.93 4.01 4.02
N GLY A 79 6.03 4.80 2.95
CA GLY A 79 5.06 5.85 2.62
C GLY A 79 3.65 5.30 2.45
N ALA A 80 3.48 4.28 1.60
CA ALA A 80 2.19 3.63 1.35
C ALA A 80 1.58 3.00 2.60
N ALA A 81 2.38 2.30 3.40
CA ALA A 81 1.94 1.73 4.67
C ALA A 81 1.53 2.81 5.68
N SER A 82 2.29 3.91 5.75
CA SER A 82 1.99 5.04 6.65
C SER A 82 0.68 5.72 6.25
N LEU A 83 0.46 5.93 4.95
CA LEU A 83 -0.78 6.51 4.45
C LEU A 83 -1.99 5.61 4.73
N THR A 84 -1.84 4.29 4.57
CA THR A 84 -2.87 3.30 4.90
C THR A 84 -3.21 3.30 6.39
N ALA A 85 -2.21 3.37 7.26
CA ALA A 85 -2.44 3.43 8.71
C ALA A 85 -3.14 4.74 9.10
N PHE A 86 -2.70 5.86 8.52
CA PHE A 86 -3.29 7.17 8.79
C PHE A 86 -4.72 7.29 8.26
N SER A 87 -4.99 6.77 7.07
CA SER A 87 -6.34 6.75 6.50
C SER A 87 -7.30 5.92 7.34
N PHE A 88 -6.86 4.76 7.83
CA PHE A 88 -7.66 3.95 8.74
C PHE A 88 -8.03 4.72 10.02
N ILE A 89 -7.07 5.40 10.66
CA ILE A 89 -7.31 6.19 11.87
C ILE A 89 -8.33 7.31 11.60
N ILE A 90 -8.15 8.07 10.50
CA ILE A 90 -9.06 9.14 10.12
C ILE A 90 -10.47 8.60 9.87
N THR A 91 -10.59 7.53 9.10
CA THR A 91 -11.87 6.92 8.78
C THR A 91 -12.57 6.39 10.03
N ALA A 92 -11.82 5.77 10.95
CA ALA A 92 -12.37 5.32 12.23
C ALA A 92 -12.91 6.50 13.07
N ILE A 93 -12.17 7.60 13.17
CA ILE A 93 -12.61 8.82 13.87
C ILE A 93 -13.84 9.42 13.20
N TYR A 94 -13.85 9.51 11.87
CA TYR A 94 -14.94 10.08 11.09
C TYR A 94 -16.26 9.31 11.31
N TYR A 95 -16.19 7.98 11.34
CA TYR A 95 -17.37 7.14 11.55
C TYR A 95 -17.71 6.86 13.02
N LEU A 96 -16.84 7.22 13.98
CA LEU A 96 -17.06 6.98 15.41
C LEU A 96 -18.44 7.45 15.91
N PRO A 97 -18.95 8.64 15.54
CA PRO A 97 -20.26 9.11 16.01
C PRO A 97 -21.45 8.26 15.55
N TYR A 98 -21.28 7.40 14.55
CA TYR A 98 -22.35 6.51 14.06
C TYR A 98 -22.41 5.19 14.86
N PHE A 99 -21.44 4.93 15.74
CA PHE A 99 -21.35 3.73 16.56
C PHE A 99 -21.57 3.98 18.06
N LEU A 100 -21.70 5.24 18.47
CA LEU A 100 -22.04 5.68 19.83
C LEU A 100 -23.52 6.08 19.90
#